data_AF-A0A699QWS6-F1
#
_entry.id   AF-A0A699QWS6-F1
#
_cell.length_a   1.000
_cell.length_b   1.000
_cell.length_c   1.000
_cell.angle_alpha   90.00
_cell.angle_beta   90.00
_cell.angle_gamma   90.00
#
_symmetry.space_group_name_H-M   'P 1'
#
loop_
_entity.id
_entity.type
_entity.pdbx_description
1 polymer ?
#
loop_
_entity_poly.entity_id
_entity_poly.type
_entity_poly.pdbx_seq_one_letter_code
_entity_poly.pdbx_strand_id
1 'polypeptide(L)'
;MAGVLALPQPPDVWDYQWEYTIARHHGLYIVPAVNLVGNIGFGNDSTHTHDSGDIMGAVPARDLVFPLRHPAEVAQDRRRDNRRFNEFLLSRLSTIARRLFAGQKPVASGLQSPKQRPAKPVSPPANALSS
;
A
#
# COMPACT_ATOMS: atom_id res chain seq x y z
N MET A 1 -13.23 6.58 -16.01
CA MET A 1 -12.18 7.34 -15.29
C MET A 1 -12.79 8.47 -14.44
N ALA A 2 -13.91 8.25 -13.75
CA ALA A 2 -14.62 9.27 -12.96
C ALA A 2 -14.80 8.92 -11.47
N GLY A 3 -14.31 7.75 -11.03
CA GLY A 3 -14.67 7.20 -9.71
C GLY A 3 -13.83 7.69 -8.53
N VAL A 4 -12.57 8.07 -8.74
CA VAL A 4 -11.64 8.44 -7.63
C VAL A 4 -11.64 9.94 -7.36
N LEU A 5 -11.79 10.77 -8.40
CA LEU A 5 -11.81 12.24 -8.27
C LEU A 5 -13.09 12.80 -7.66
N ALA A 6 -14.16 11.99 -7.58
CA ALA A 6 -15.46 12.39 -7.04
C ALA A 6 -15.63 12.04 -5.54
N LEU A 7 -14.61 11.45 -4.90
CA LEU A 7 -14.70 11.14 -3.47
C LEU A 7 -14.56 12.43 -2.64
N PRO A 8 -15.41 12.62 -1.60
CA PRO A 8 -15.45 13.84 -0.80
C PRO A 8 -14.15 14.12 -0.04
N GLN A 9 -13.28 13.13 0.08
CA GLN A 9 -11.88 13.24 0.47
C GLN A 9 -11.08 12.24 -0.38
N PRO A 10 -9.84 12.57 -0.79
CA PRO A 10 -8.98 11.60 -1.43
C PRO A 10 -8.77 10.41 -0.49
N PRO A 11 -8.79 9.17 -1.00
CA PRO A 11 -8.56 8.00 -0.18
C PRO A 11 -7.20 8.10 0.51
N ASP A 12 -7.08 7.58 1.74
CA ASP A 12 -5.85 7.52 2.56
C ASP A 12 -4.84 6.51 1.94
N VAL A 13 -4.53 6.68 0.66
CA VAL A 13 -3.77 5.74 -0.19
C VAL A 13 -2.74 6.57 -0.98
N TRP A 14 -1.64 6.87 -0.30
CA TRP A 14 -0.56 7.72 -0.81
C TRP A 14 0.45 6.96 -1.66
N ASP A 15 0.56 5.65 -1.45
CA ASP A 15 1.53 4.75 -2.05
C ASP A 15 1.40 4.68 -3.57
N TYR A 16 0.18 4.59 -4.12
CA TYR A 16 -0.04 4.63 -5.57
C TYR A 16 0.36 5.98 -6.20
N GLN A 17 0.11 7.08 -5.51
CA GLN A 17 0.48 8.41 -6.01
C GLN A 17 2.01 8.53 -6.08
N TRP A 18 2.68 8.05 -5.05
CA TRP A 18 4.14 8.02 -4.96
C TRP A 18 4.76 7.10 -6.02
N GLU A 19 4.24 5.89 -6.19
CA GLU A 19 4.71 4.95 -7.22
C GLU A 19 4.55 5.52 -8.63
N TYR A 20 3.41 6.16 -8.92
CA TYR A 20 3.19 6.86 -10.18
C TYR A 20 4.22 7.97 -10.40
N THR A 21 4.49 8.80 -9.39
CA THR A 21 5.50 9.86 -9.47
C THR A 21 6.87 9.29 -9.80
N ILE A 22 7.31 8.23 -9.10
CA ILE A 22 8.59 7.56 -9.40
C ILE A 22 8.61 7.09 -10.85
N ALA A 23 7.59 6.36 -11.31
CA ALA A 23 7.53 5.84 -12.67
C ALA A 23 7.55 6.95 -13.72
N ARG A 24 6.79 8.03 -13.50
CA ARG A 24 6.66 9.17 -14.42
C ARG A 24 7.97 9.93 -14.61
N HIS A 25 8.81 9.96 -13.58
CA HIS A 25 10.08 10.67 -13.56
C HIS A 25 11.29 9.76 -13.78
N HIS A 26 11.09 8.49 -14.15
CA HIS A 26 12.17 7.49 -14.24
C HIS A 26 13.01 7.41 -12.95
N GLY A 27 12.37 7.63 -11.80
CA GLY A 27 13.01 7.60 -10.50
C GLY A 27 13.38 6.18 -10.10
N LEU A 28 14.39 6.09 -9.23
CA LEU A 28 14.80 4.84 -8.59
C LEU A 28 14.63 4.98 -7.09
N TYR A 29 14.23 3.90 -6.43
CA TYR A 29 14.18 3.83 -4.97
C TYR A 29 14.94 2.59 -4.48
N ILE A 30 15.51 2.71 -3.29
CA ILE A 30 16.26 1.62 -2.66
C ILE A 30 15.25 0.68 -2.01
N VAL A 31 15.40 -0.62 -2.30
CA VAL A 31 14.62 -1.66 -1.64
C VAL A 31 15.56 -2.60 -0.92
N PRO A 32 15.35 -2.85 0.38
CA PRO A 32 16.18 -3.80 1.10
C PRO A 32 16.05 -5.20 0.49
N ALA A 33 17.13 -5.98 0.58
CA ALA A 33 17.17 -7.34 0.06
C ALA A 33 16.21 -8.29 0.80
N VAL A 34 15.90 -7.96 2.06
CA VAL A 34 14.98 -8.68 2.95
C VAL A 34 13.96 -7.71 3.54
N ASN A 35 12.85 -8.25 4.04
CA ASN A 35 11.89 -7.48 4.80
C ASN A 35 12.48 -7.12 6.17
N LEU A 36 12.48 -5.84 6.53
CA LEU A 36 13.07 -5.33 7.78
C LEU A 36 12.03 -5.10 8.88
N VAL A 37 10.74 -5.24 8.57
CA VAL A 37 9.65 -4.86 9.47
C VAL A 37 8.60 -5.96 9.57
N GLY A 38 8.08 -6.22 10.77
CA GLY A 38 6.87 -7.03 10.92
C GLY A 38 5.63 -6.17 10.75
N ASN A 39 4.62 -6.63 10.00
CA ASN A 39 3.38 -5.88 9.83
C ASN A 39 2.33 -6.31 10.87
N ILE A 40 2.09 -5.46 11.86
CA ILE A 40 1.08 -5.68 12.92
C ILE A 40 -0.33 -5.16 12.55
N GLY A 41 -0.49 -4.61 11.34
CA GLY A 41 -1.73 -4.02 10.85
C GLY A 41 -2.70 -5.00 10.18
N PHE A 42 -2.55 -6.31 10.42
CA PHE A 42 -3.42 -7.35 9.88
C PHE A 42 -4.30 -7.99 10.97
N GLY A 43 -5.51 -8.39 10.61
CA GLY A 43 -6.45 -9.09 11.50
C GLY A 43 -7.54 -8.20 12.06
N ASN A 44 -8.29 -8.71 13.04
CA ASN A 44 -9.55 -8.10 13.48
C ASN A 44 -9.41 -6.65 13.97
N ASP A 45 -8.27 -6.31 14.58
CA ASP A 45 -8.00 -4.97 15.13
C ASP A 45 -7.41 -3.99 14.10
N SER A 46 -7.27 -4.41 12.83
CA SER A 46 -6.79 -3.55 11.74
C SER A 46 -7.79 -2.46 11.37
N THR A 47 -7.32 -1.30 10.88
CA THR A 47 -8.18 -0.25 10.33
C THR A 47 -8.75 -0.62 8.95
N HIS A 48 -8.01 -1.41 8.17
CA HIS A 48 -8.32 -1.64 6.75
C HIS A 48 -8.11 -3.08 6.26
N THR A 49 -7.33 -3.91 6.97
CA THR A 49 -6.90 -5.23 6.51
C THR A 49 -7.27 -6.30 7.53
N HIS A 50 -8.55 -6.69 7.50
CA HIS A 50 -9.13 -7.59 8.50
C HIS A 50 -8.89 -9.09 8.24
N ASP A 51 -8.29 -9.47 7.10
CA ASP A 51 -7.95 -10.86 6.82
C ASP A 51 -6.70 -11.28 7.61
N SER A 52 -6.92 -11.96 8.75
CA SER A 52 -5.85 -12.48 9.60
C SER A 52 -5.08 -13.65 8.98
N GLY A 53 -5.62 -14.26 7.92
CA GLY A 53 -4.97 -15.34 7.17
C GLY A 53 -4.10 -14.84 6.02
N ASP A 54 -4.00 -13.53 5.80
CA ASP A 54 -3.20 -12.99 4.69
C ASP A 54 -1.70 -13.23 4.96
N ILE A 55 -1.06 -13.93 4.02
CA ILE A 55 0.36 -14.24 4.06
C ILE A 55 1.23 -12.97 4.11
N MET A 56 0.72 -11.84 3.61
CA MET A 56 1.41 -10.56 3.63
C MET A 56 1.54 -9.99 5.05
N GLY A 57 0.65 -10.37 5.97
CA GLY A 57 0.77 -10.05 7.39
C GLY A 57 1.79 -10.91 8.13
N ALA A 58 2.13 -12.08 7.59
CA ALA A 58 3.02 -13.06 8.20
C ALA A 58 4.44 -13.06 7.63
N VAL A 59 4.83 -12.06 6.83
CA VAL A 59 6.18 -11.99 6.24
C VAL A 59 7.20 -11.71 7.35
N PRO A 60 8.17 -12.62 7.60
CA PRO A 60 9.11 -12.44 8.70
C PRO A 60 10.05 -11.27 8.44
N ALA A 61 10.29 -10.46 9.47
CA ALA A 61 11.39 -9.50 9.49
C ALA A 61 12.72 -10.24 9.61
N ARG A 62 13.76 -9.73 8.96
CA ARG A 62 15.11 -10.30 8.97
C ARG A 62 16.14 -9.18 9.04
N ASP A 63 17.27 -9.49 9.66
CA ASP A 63 18.39 -8.55 9.76
C ASP A 63 19.14 -8.41 8.42
N LEU A 64 19.74 -7.22 8.24
CA LEU A 64 20.69 -7.00 7.16
C LEU A 64 22.06 -7.57 7.52
N VAL A 65 22.77 -8.05 6.51
CA VAL A 65 24.18 -8.44 6.64
C VAL A 65 25.05 -7.21 6.33
N PHE A 66 25.98 -6.92 7.24
CA PHE A 66 26.94 -5.82 7.11
C PHE A 66 28.37 -6.33 6.88
N PRO A 67 29.24 -5.54 6.22
CA PRO A 67 28.94 -4.22 5.63
C PRO A 67 28.06 -4.32 4.38
N LEU A 68 27.29 -3.27 4.10
CA LEU A 68 26.49 -3.20 2.88
C LEU A 68 27.41 -3.14 1.66
N ARG A 69 27.07 -3.91 0.62
CA ARG A 69 27.78 -3.88 -0.66
C ARG A 69 27.12 -2.85 -1.56
N HIS A 70 27.77 -1.72 -1.75
CA HIS A 70 27.31 -0.71 -2.71
C HIS A 70 27.50 -1.23 -4.15
N PRO A 71 26.52 -1.02 -5.03
CA PRO A 71 26.71 -1.36 -6.44
C PRO A 71 27.73 -0.41 -7.06
N ALA A 72 28.50 -0.92 -8.04
CA ALA A 72 29.44 -0.09 -8.80
C ALA A 72 28.72 1.00 -9.60
N GLU A 73 27.47 0.73 -10.01
CA GLU A 73 26.62 1.64 -10.78
C GLU A 73 25.21 1.64 -10.21
N VAL A 74 24.59 2.82 -10.15
CA VAL A 74 23.18 2.97 -9.74
C VAL A 74 22.31 2.82 -10.98
N ALA A 75 21.63 1.68 -11.10
CA ALA A 75 20.75 1.37 -12.22
C ALA A 75 19.54 0.55 -11.75
N GLN A 76 18.51 0.50 -12.60
CA GLN A 76 17.32 -0.31 -12.37
C GLN A 76 17.66 -1.81 -12.32
N ASP A 77 17.20 -2.52 -11.28
CA ASP A 77 17.26 -3.98 -11.21
C ASP A 77 16.05 -4.61 -11.92
N ARG A 78 16.12 -4.72 -13.25
CA ARG A 78 15.06 -5.31 -14.08
C ARG A 78 14.72 -6.76 -13.68
N ARG A 79 15.69 -7.53 -13.19
CA ARG A 79 15.44 -8.92 -12.81
C ARG A 79 14.54 -8.98 -11.58
N ARG A 80 14.81 -8.11 -10.60
CA ARG A 80 14.00 -8.01 -9.38
C ARG A 80 12.62 -7.44 -9.66
N ASP A 81 12.53 -6.42 -10.50
CA ASP A 81 11.25 -5.81 -10.91
C ASP A 81 10.36 -6.83 -11.63
N ASN A 82 10.91 -7.55 -12.62
CA ASN A 82 10.16 -8.57 -13.36
C ASN A 82 9.69 -9.72 -12.46
N ARG A 83 10.54 -10.16 -11.51
CA ARG A 83 10.15 -11.20 -10.55
C ARG A 83 8.96 -10.74 -9.71
N ARG A 84 9.05 -9.54 -9.12
CA ARG A 84 7.99 -8.99 -8.27
C ARG A 84 6.70 -8.77 -9.05
N PHE A 85 6.79 -8.27 -10.28
CA PHE A 85 5.65 -8.10 -11.17
C PHE A 85 4.97 -9.44 -11.48
N ASN A 86 5.74 -10.48 -11.80
CA ASN A 86 5.20 -11.81 -12.07
C ASN A 86 4.54 -12.44 -10.84
N GLU A 87 5.17 -12.36 -9.67
CA GLU A 87 4.59 -12.84 -8.41
C GLU A 87 3.26 -12.15 -8.10
N PHE A 88 3.22 -10.81 -8.27
CA PHE A 88 2.00 -10.03 -8.09
C PHE A 88 0.90 -10.43 -9.08
N LEU A 89 1.23 -10.53 -10.37
CA LEU A 89 0.26 -10.93 -11.40
C LEU A 89 -0.29 -12.34 -11.15
N LEU A 90 0.58 -13.31 -10.85
CA LEU A 90 0.17 -14.69 -10.57
C LEU A 90 -0.75 -14.76 -9.34
N SER A 91 -0.43 -14.00 -8.29
CA SER A 91 -1.30 -13.89 -7.11
C SER A 91 -2.69 -13.34 -7.47
N ARG A 92 -2.76 -12.29 -8.30
CA ARG A 92 -4.02 -11.71 -8.79
C ARG A 92 -4.82 -12.69 -9.64
N LEU A 93 -4.17 -13.39 -10.58
CA LEU A 93 -4.80 -14.41 -11.40
C LEU A 93 -5.35 -15.56 -10.55
N SER A 94 -4.59 -16.03 -9.57
CA SER A 94 -5.04 -17.08 -8.65
C SER A 94 -6.25 -16.65 -7.83
N THR A 95 -6.30 -15.38 -7.42
CA THR A 95 -7.43 -14.82 -6.65
C THR A 95 -8.69 -14.72 -7.51
N ILE A 96 -8.56 -14.28 -8.77
CA ILE A 96 -9.66 -14.27 -9.73
C ILE A 96 -10.18 -15.68 -9.97
N ALA A 97 -9.28 -16.64 -10.23
CA ALA A 97 -9.65 -18.04 -10.42
C ALA A 97 -10.38 -18.60 -9.19
N ARG A 98 -9.85 -18.38 -7.97
CA ARG A 98 -10.50 -18.79 -6.71
C ARG A 98 -11.92 -18.25 -6.60
N ARG A 99 -12.14 -16.98 -6.95
CA ARG A 99 -13.48 -16.36 -6.92
C ARG A 99 -14.44 -16.99 -7.92
N LEU A 100 -13.98 -17.32 -9.11
CA LEU A 100 -14.78 -17.99 -10.15
C LEU A 100 -15.16 -19.42 -9.73
N PHE A 101 -14.21 -20.20 -9.19
CA PHE A 101 -14.45 -21.57 -8.73
C PHE A 101 -15.27 -21.65 -7.44
N ALA A 102 -15.17 -20.66 -6.55
CA ALA A 102 -15.93 -20.62 -5.31
C ALA A 102 -17.38 -20.10 -5.48
N GLY A 103 -17.82 -19.76 -6.70
CA GLY A 103 -19.16 -19.25 -6.96
C GLY A 103 -19.48 -17.92 -6.25
N GLN A 104 -18.47 -17.20 -5.76
CA GLN A 104 -18.66 -15.94 -5.03
C GLN A 104 -19.03 -14.81 -6.01
N LYS A 105 -20.20 -14.19 -5.80
CA LYS A 105 -20.61 -12.99 -6.55
C LYS A 105 -19.56 -11.87 -6.37
N PRO A 106 -19.32 -11.03 -7.39
CA PRO A 106 -18.39 -9.93 -7.29
C PRO A 106 -18.74 -9.02 -6.10
N VAL A 107 -17.73 -8.60 -5.34
CA VAL A 107 -17.81 -7.61 -4.24
C VAL A 107 -18.10 -6.21 -4.83
N ALA A 108 -19.22 -6.08 -5.53
CA ALA A 108 -19.76 -4.81 -6.00
C ALA A 108 -21.03 -4.44 -5.21
N SER A 109 -21.54 -5.33 -4.36
CA SER A 109 -22.80 -5.15 -3.63
C SER A 109 -22.65 -4.66 -2.18
N GLY A 110 -21.56 -3.98 -1.85
CA GLY A 110 -21.33 -3.53 -0.46
C GLY A 110 -20.14 -2.62 -0.23
N LEU A 111 -19.74 -1.80 -1.21
CA LEU A 111 -18.83 -0.69 -0.95
C LEU A 111 -19.56 0.33 -0.07
N GLN A 112 -19.48 0.16 1.25
CA GLN A 112 -19.81 1.23 2.17
C GLN A 112 -18.83 2.38 1.89
N SER A 113 -19.37 3.57 1.65
CA SER A 113 -18.58 4.79 1.55
C SER A 113 -17.66 4.88 2.78
N PRO A 114 -16.41 5.36 2.62
CA PRO A 114 -15.51 5.54 3.74
C PRO A 114 -16.23 6.30 4.85
N LYS A 115 -16.23 5.78 6.08
CA LYS A 115 -16.71 6.54 7.24
C LYS A 115 -15.97 7.87 7.22
N GLN A 116 -16.72 8.97 7.04
CA GLN A 116 -16.13 10.30 7.10
C GLN A 116 -15.39 10.43 8.43
N ARG A 117 -14.10 10.74 8.36
CA ARG A 117 -13.32 11.06 9.55
C ARG A 117 -14.04 12.21 10.27
N PRO A 118 -14.24 12.15 11.59
CA PRO A 118 -14.86 13.26 12.32
C PRO A 118 -14.08 14.55 12.03
N ALA A 119 -14.81 15.62 11.75
CA ALA A 119 -14.22 16.91 11.43
C ALA A 119 -13.25 17.31 12.56
N LYS A 120 -12.02 17.69 12.20
CA LYS A 120 -11.09 18.30 13.15
C LYS A 120 -11.78 19.53 13.76
N PRO A 121 -11.80 19.71 15.09
CA PRO A 121 -12.28 20.95 15.68
C PRO A 121 -11.42 22.09 15.17
N VAL A 122 -12.07 23.10 14.60
CA VAL A 122 -11.41 24.33 14.16
C VAL A 122 -11.05 25.10 15.42
N SER A 123 -9.77 25.10 15.79
CA SER A 123 -9.26 26.01 16.81
C SER A 123 -9.41 27.44 16.28
N PRO A 124 -10.00 28.39 17.03
CA PRO A 124 -10.05 29.78 16.61
C PRO A 124 -8.62 30.34 16.48
N PRO A 125 -8.39 31.32 15.58
CA PRO A 125 -7.07 31.91 15.41
C PRO A 125 -6.59 32.50 16.73
N ALA A 126 -5.41 32.04 17.19
CA ALA A 126 -4.70 32.64 18.30
C ALA A 126 -4.16 34.00 17.84
N ASN A 127 -4.97 35.05 17.94
CA ASN A 127 -4.55 36.45 17.95
C ASN A 127 -5.70 37.33 18.46
N ALA A 128 -5.91 37.28 19.76
CA ALA A 128 -6.50 38.40 20.50
C ALA A 128 -5.70 38.48 21.79
N LEU A 129 -4.67 39.33 21.80
CA LEU A 129 -4.07 40.03 22.94
C LEU A 129 -2.70 40.60 22.51
N SER A 130 -2.68 41.88 22.11
CA SER A 130 -1.59 42.81 22.38
C SER A 130 -1.97 44.22 21.89
N SER A 131 -2.28 45.07 22.88
CA SER A 131 -2.24 46.55 22.92
C SER A 131 -3.13 47.35 21.98
#